data_AF-A0A7S3V0S3-F1
#
_entry.id   AF-A0A7S3V0S3-F1
#
_cell.length_a   1.000
_cell.length_b   1.000
_cell.length_c   1.000
_cell.angle_alpha   90.00
_cell.angle_beta   90.00
_cell.angle_gamma   90.00
#
_symmetry.space_group_name_H-M   'P 1'
#
loop_
_entity.id
_entity.type
_entity.pdbx_description
1 polymer ?
#
loop_
_entity_poly.entity_id
_entity_poly.type
_entity_poly.pdbx_seq_one_letter_code
_entity_poly.pdbx_strand_id
1 'polypeptide(L)'
;MSSLLRGYRYWSKRLPLTMAFATCFVKGGASDLLAQTAIEKRQFTLWTKPNENTVDFGRVLAFSTFSGGYLGCGQHYIYNVLFGSLFGVARTFKTAVKMTLCDLFVVAPGLYLPIYYAFEYKVLK
;
A
#
# COMPACT_ATOMS: atom_id res chain seq x y z
N MET A 1 -10.30 -25.28 -6.21
CA MET A 1 -9.46 -24.05 -6.21
C MET A 1 -9.44 -23.46 -7.61
N SER A 2 -10.07 -22.30 -7.79
CA SER A 2 -10.33 -21.63 -9.08
C SER A 2 -9.04 -21.36 -9.88
N SER A 3 -9.14 -21.31 -11.21
CA SER A 3 -8.01 -21.06 -12.12
C SER A 3 -7.27 -19.75 -11.81
N LEU A 4 -8.00 -18.71 -11.40
CA LEU A 4 -7.48 -17.41 -10.98
C LEU A 4 -6.54 -17.51 -9.76
N LEU A 5 -6.93 -18.27 -8.74
CA LEU A 5 -6.11 -18.42 -7.52
C LEU A 5 -4.79 -19.16 -7.80
N ARG A 6 -4.80 -20.10 -8.75
CA ARG A 6 -3.56 -20.79 -9.18
C ARG A 6 -2.64 -19.85 -9.94
N GLY A 7 -3.18 -19.05 -10.85
CA GLY A 7 -2.43 -18.03 -11.59
C GLY A 7 -1.79 -17.01 -10.64
N TYR A 8 -2.58 -16.45 -9.71
CA TYR A 8 -2.07 -15.50 -8.72
C TYR A 8 -0.94 -16.10 -7.87
N ARG A 9 -1.11 -17.32 -7.36
CA ARG A 9 -0.10 -18.00 -6.56
C ARG A 9 1.20 -18.23 -7.34
N TYR A 10 1.10 -18.56 -8.62
CA TYR A 10 2.27 -18.75 -9.49
C TYR A 10 3.06 -17.44 -9.64
N TRP A 11 2.37 -16.35 -10.01
CA TRP A 11 3.00 -15.05 -10.21
C TRP A 11 3.55 -14.44 -8.92
N SER A 12 2.82 -14.59 -7.81
CA SER A 12 3.23 -14.13 -6.49
C SER A 12 4.55 -14.76 -6.02
N LYS A 13 4.83 -16.02 -6.38
CA LYS A 13 6.11 -16.66 -6.06
C LYS A 13 7.25 -16.26 -6.98
N ARG A 14 6.95 -16.02 -8.27
CA ARG A 14 7.99 -15.75 -9.28
C ARG A 14 8.44 -14.29 -9.27
N LEU A 15 7.50 -13.36 -9.07
CA LEU A 15 7.72 -11.92 -9.07
C LEU A 15 7.02 -11.28 -7.85
N PRO A 16 7.50 -11.57 -6.63
CA PRO A 16 6.83 -11.14 -5.41
C PRO A 16 6.71 -9.62 -5.30
N LEU A 17 7.76 -8.88 -5.65
CA LEU A 17 7.76 -7.42 -5.61
C LEU A 17 6.83 -6.79 -6.65
N THR A 18 6.82 -7.29 -7.88
CA THR A 18 5.92 -6.79 -8.93
C THR A 18 4.47 -7.02 -8.56
N MET A 19 4.15 -8.19 -8.00
CA MET A 19 2.80 -8.49 -7.53
C MET A 19 2.40 -7.64 -6.32
N ALA A 20 3.31 -7.45 -5.35
CA ALA A 20 3.07 -6.56 -4.21
C ALA A 20 2.83 -5.11 -4.65
N PHE A 21 3.65 -4.61 -5.59
CA PHE A 21 3.45 -3.30 -6.18
C PHE A 21 2.10 -3.20 -6.90
N ALA A 22 1.81 -4.12 -7.82
CA ALA A 22 0.60 -4.06 -8.64
C ALA A 22 -0.68 -4.14 -7.79
N THR A 23 -0.71 -5.05 -6.82
CA THR A 23 -1.86 -5.19 -5.91
C THR A 23 -2.06 -3.94 -5.06
N CYS A 24 -1.01 -3.42 -4.44
CA CYS A 24 -1.10 -2.21 -3.62
C CYS A 24 -1.34 -0.94 -4.45
N PHE A 25 -0.86 -0.87 -5.69
CA PHE A 25 -1.11 0.25 -6.60
C PHE A 25 -2.59 0.34 -6.95
N VAL A 26 -3.18 -0.77 -7.40
CA VAL A 26 -4.62 -0.83 -7.74
C VAL A 26 -5.47 -0.55 -6.50
N LYS A 27 -5.12 -1.15 -5.35
CA LYS A 27 -5.82 -0.92 -4.09
C LYS A 27 -5.74 0.55 -3.68
N GLY A 28 -4.55 1.15 -3.72
CA GLY A 28 -4.32 2.54 -3.33
C GLY A 28 -5.12 3.50 -4.20
N GLY A 29 -5.06 3.35 -5.52
CA GLY A 29 -5.83 4.17 -6.45
C GLY A 29 -7.33 4.02 -6.28
N ALA A 30 -7.83 2.78 -6.14
CA ALA A 30 -9.24 2.53 -5.89
C ALA A 30 -9.71 3.16 -4.57
N SER A 31 -8.88 3.10 -3.52
CA SER A 31 -9.21 3.67 -2.20
C SER A 31 -9.32 5.19 -2.28
N ASP A 32 -8.40 5.86 -2.97
CA ASP A 32 -8.44 7.31 -3.12
C ASP A 32 -9.58 7.76 -4.04
N LEU A 33 -9.87 7.03 -5.13
CA LEU A 33 -11.04 7.28 -5.96
C LEU A 33 -12.34 7.18 -5.16
N LEU A 34 -12.47 6.16 -4.30
CA LEU A 34 -13.62 6.00 -3.41
C LEU A 34 -13.68 7.13 -2.38
N ALA A 35 -12.56 7.56 -1.81
CA ALA A 35 -12.53 8.69 -0.88
C ALA A 35 -13.02 9.97 -1.57
N GLN A 36 -12.49 10.29 -2.74
CA GLN A 36 -12.86 11.48 -3.49
C GLN A 36 -14.32 11.48 -3.95
N THR A 37 -14.85 10.31 -4.35
CA THR A 37 -16.22 10.21 -4.89
C THR A 37 -17.28 10.01 -3.81
N ALA A 38 -17.05 9.15 -2.81
CA ALA A 38 -18.04 8.81 -1.80
C ALA A 38 -18.00 9.74 -0.59
N ILE A 39 -16.82 10.21 -0.18
CA ILE A 39 -16.65 11.05 1.01
C ILE A 39 -16.64 12.53 0.61
N GLU A 40 -15.78 12.90 -0.34
CA GLU A 40 -15.64 14.30 -0.79
C GLU A 40 -16.67 14.71 -1.84
N LYS A 41 -17.49 13.76 -2.35
CA LYS A 41 -18.56 13.98 -3.35
C LYS A 41 -18.09 14.68 -4.62
N ARG A 42 -16.83 14.47 -5.03
CA ARG A 42 -16.29 15.00 -6.28
C ARG A 42 -16.93 14.32 -7.48
N GLN A 43 -17.20 15.07 -8.53
CA GLN A 43 -17.80 14.56 -9.76
C GLN A 43 -16.73 13.95 -10.67
N PHE A 44 -17.03 12.79 -11.22
CA PHE A 44 -16.18 12.10 -12.20
C PHE A 44 -16.38 12.74 -13.58
N THR A 45 -15.77 13.91 -13.78
CA THR A 45 -15.94 14.67 -15.02
C THR A 45 -14.65 14.64 -15.82
N LEU A 46 -14.61 13.83 -16.89
CA LEU A 46 -13.40 13.57 -17.69
C LEU A 46 -13.01 14.73 -18.65
N TRP A 47 -13.90 15.71 -18.85
CA TRP A 47 -13.81 16.65 -19.98
C TRP A 47 -14.15 18.11 -19.67
N THR A 48 -14.47 18.44 -18.42
CA THR A 48 -14.87 19.80 -18.03
C THR A 48 -13.74 20.46 -17.27
N LYS A 49 -13.55 21.78 -17.49
CA LYS A 49 -12.49 22.61 -16.89
C LYS A 49 -12.18 22.18 -15.44
N PRO A 50 -10.89 22.11 -15.05
CA PRO A 50 -10.51 21.81 -13.67
C PRO A 50 -11.18 22.86 -12.77
N ASN A 51 -12.20 22.42 -12.06
CA ASN A 51 -12.92 23.20 -11.07
C ASN A 51 -12.78 22.44 -9.75
N GLU A 52 -12.87 23.11 -8.61
CA GLU A 52 -12.61 22.52 -7.26
C GLU A 52 -13.36 21.21 -6.96
N ASN A 53 -14.45 20.92 -7.68
CA ASN A 53 -15.32 19.75 -7.44
C ASN A 53 -15.05 18.54 -8.34
N THR A 54 -14.00 18.52 -9.16
CA THR A 54 -13.65 17.35 -10.00
C THR A 54 -12.64 16.43 -9.33
N VAL A 55 -12.70 15.13 -9.63
CA VAL A 55 -11.72 14.13 -9.17
C VAL A 55 -10.30 14.55 -9.59
N ASP A 56 -9.39 14.58 -8.62
CA ASP A 56 -7.98 14.86 -8.82
C ASP A 56 -7.23 13.55 -9.12
N PHE A 57 -7.00 13.30 -10.42
CA PHE A 57 -6.25 12.14 -10.88
C PHE A 57 -4.75 12.21 -10.54
N GLY A 58 -4.19 13.41 -10.31
CA GLY A 58 -2.82 13.58 -9.85
C GLY A 58 -2.65 13.01 -8.45
N ARG A 59 -3.59 13.33 -7.54
CA ARG A 59 -3.68 12.74 -6.21
C ARG A 59 -3.87 11.22 -6.26
N VAL A 60 -4.76 10.72 -7.12
CA VAL A 60 -4.99 9.27 -7.29
C VAL A 60 -3.70 8.56 -7.71
N LEU A 61 -2.97 9.12 -8.68
CA LEU A 61 -1.70 8.55 -9.15
C LEU A 61 -0.62 8.60 -8.05
N ALA A 62 -0.54 9.69 -7.29
CA ALA A 62 0.40 9.81 -6.20
C ALA A 62 0.10 8.81 -5.06
N PHE A 63 -1.17 8.63 -4.69
CA PHE A 63 -1.58 7.61 -3.73
C PHE A 63 -1.35 6.19 -4.24
N SER A 64 -1.60 5.93 -5.53
CA SER A 64 -1.37 4.63 -6.16
C SER A 64 0.11 4.28 -6.16
N THR A 65 0.97 5.22 -6.54
CA THR A 65 2.44 5.03 -6.57
C THR A 65 3.03 4.90 -5.17
N PHE A 66 2.59 5.70 -4.20
CA PHE A 66 2.99 5.54 -2.79
C PHE A 66 2.56 4.18 -2.24
N SER A 67 1.33 3.75 -2.54
CA SER A 67 0.83 2.44 -2.13
C SER A 67 1.58 1.30 -2.80
N GLY A 68 1.81 1.35 -4.10
CA GLY A 68 2.60 0.32 -4.78
C GLY A 68 4.04 0.26 -4.28
N GLY A 69 4.71 1.41 -4.20
CA GLY A 69 6.12 1.49 -3.86
C GLY A 69 6.40 1.18 -2.39
N TYR A 70 5.83 1.95 -1.48
CA TYR A 70 6.11 1.81 -0.05
C TYR A 70 5.29 0.68 0.59
N LEU A 71 3.95 0.72 0.47
CA LEU A 71 3.08 -0.31 1.07
C LEU A 71 3.19 -1.67 0.35
N GLY A 72 3.51 -1.69 -0.94
CA GLY A 72 3.78 -2.92 -1.68
C GLY A 72 5.21 -3.41 -1.46
N CYS A 73 6.18 -2.75 -2.10
CA CYS A 73 7.57 -3.22 -2.10
C CYS A 73 8.27 -3.02 -0.75
N GLY A 74 8.14 -1.85 -0.14
CA GLY A 74 8.79 -1.51 1.13
C GLY A 74 8.36 -2.44 2.27
N GLN A 75 7.05 -2.58 2.49
CA GLN A 75 6.53 -3.50 3.49
C GLN A 75 6.82 -4.97 3.16
N HIS A 76 6.86 -5.36 1.88
CA HIS A 76 7.31 -6.70 1.52
C HIS A 76 8.73 -6.97 2.03
N TYR A 77 9.65 -6.03 1.82
CA TYR A 77 11.02 -6.15 2.32
C TYR A 77 11.08 -6.18 3.85
N ILE A 78 10.38 -5.28 4.53
CA ILE A 78 10.37 -5.21 6.01
C ILE A 78 9.86 -6.53 6.60
N TYR A 79 8.69 -7.01 6.18
CA TYR A 79 8.07 -8.17 6.83
C TYR A 79 8.60 -9.51 6.34
N ASN A 80 8.98 -9.65 5.06
CA ASN A 80 9.42 -10.95 4.52
C ASN A 80 10.95 -11.13 4.55
N VAL A 81 11.72 -10.04 4.46
CA VAL A 81 13.20 -10.12 4.46
C VAL A 81 13.76 -9.73 5.81
N LEU A 82 13.51 -8.50 6.27
CA LEU A 82 14.10 -7.97 7.50
C LEU A 82 13.61 -8.72 8.73
N PHE A 83 12.29 -8.88 8.89
CA PHE A 83 11.72 -9.60 10.03
C PHE A 83 12.05 -11.09 9.97
N GLY A 84 12.09 -11.68 8.78
CA GLY A 84 12.56 -13.04 8.58
C GLY A 84 14.00 -13.25 9.04
N SER A 85 14.87 -12.28 8.81
CA SER A 85 16.27 -12.29 9.29
C SER A 85 16.40 -12.02 10.79
N LEU A 86 15.57 -11.14 11.38
CA LEU A 86 15.69 -10.74 12.78
C LEU A 86 15.03 -11.72 13.76
N PHE A 87 13.84 -12.23 13.42
CA PHE A 87 13.03 -13.07 14.31
C PHE A 87 12.94 -14.53 13.86
N GLY A 88 13.49 -14.84 12.68
CA GLY A 88 13.46 -16.16 12.05
C GLY A 88 12.22 -16.40 11.19
N VAL A 89 12.29 -17.43 10.35
CA VAL A 89 11.23 -17.81 9.37
C VAL A 89 10.21 -18.78 9.98
N ALA A 90 10.41 -19.18 11.25
CA ALA A 90 9.55 -20.15 11.92
C ALA A 90 8.14 -19.60 12.16
N ARG A 91 7.12 -20.34 11.73
CA ARG A 91 5.70 -19.96 11.90
C ARG A 91 5.17 -20.36 13.28
N THR A 92 5.83 -19.87 14.33
CA THR A 92 5.40 -20.10 15.73
C THR A 92 4.66 -18.89 16.27
N PHE A 93 3.73 -19.12 17.21
CA PHE A 93 2.99 -18.04 17.87
C PHE A 93 3.93 -17.04 18.56
N LYS A 94 5.01 -17.53 19.20
CA LYS A 94 6.04 -16.69 19.82
C LYS A 94 6.73 -15.77 18.83
N THR A 95 7.05 -16.26 17.63
CA THR A 95 7.65 -15.43 16.56
C THR A 95 6.65 -14.37 16.07
N ALA A 96 5.38 -14.75 15.87
CA ALA A 96 4.34 -13.82 15.44
C ALA A 96 4.17 -12.66 16.45
N VAL A 97 4.07 -12.95 17.75
CA VAL A 97 3.96 -11.92 18.79
C VAL A 97 5.17 -10.98 18.78
N LYS A 98 6.40 -11.50 18.66
CA LYS A 98 7.61 -10.67 18.57
C LYS A 98 7.59 -9.73 17.36
N MET A 99 7.22 -10.25 16.19
CA MET A 99 7.11 -9.47 14.96
C MET A 99 6.04 -8.38 15.10
N THR A 100 4.86 -8.71 15.62
CA THR A 100 3.77 -7.73 15.82
C THR A 100 4.14 -6.65 16.84
N LEU A 101 4.82 -7.00 17.93
CA LEU A 101 5.29 -6.01 18.91
C LEU A 101 6.35 -5.08 18.29
N CYS A 102 7.30 -5.63 17.52
CA CYS A 102 8.28 -4.81 16.81
C CYS A 102 7.61 -3.87 15.81
N ASP A 103 6.62 -4.37 15.08
CA ASP A 103 5.84 -3.55 14.15
C ASP A 103 5.14 -2.40 14.86
N LEU A 104 4.42 -2.68 15.94
CA LEU A 104 3.62 -1.70 16.67
C LEU A 104 4.47 -0.63 17.35
N PHE A 105 5.62 -1.01 17.94
CA PHE A 105 6.42 -0.11 18.76
C PHE A 105 7.61 0.52 18.03
N VAL A 106 8.07 -0.07 16.92
CA VAL A 106 9.28 0.40 16.21
C VAL A 106 8.94 0.80 14.78
N VAL A 107 8.39 -0.11 13.99
CA VAL A 107 8.19 0.15 12.54
C VAL A 107 7.09 1.17 12.32
N ALA A 108 5.92 1.01 12.96
CA ALA A 108 4.79 1.89 12.80
C ALA A 108 5.12 3.33 13.23
N PRO A 109 5.54 3.61 14.48
CA PRO A 109 5.83 4.96 14.92
C PRO A 109 7.14 5.53 14.37
N GLY A 110 8.17 4.70 14.19
CA GLY A 110 9.51 5.15 13.82
C GLY A 110 9.74 5.27 12.32
N LEU A 111 8.97 4.57 11.50
CA LEU A 111 9.20 4.50 10.05
C LEU A 111 7.92 4.80 9.26
N TYR A 112 6.82 4.13 9.56
CA TYR A 112 5.57 4.31 8.81
C TYR A 112 4.97 5.71 9.00
N LEU A 113 4.75 6.16 10.23
CA LEU A 113 4.14 7.46 10.49
C LEU A 113 4.95 8.64 9.93
N PRO A 114 6.29 8.72 10.13
CA PRO A 114 7.08 9.80 9.55
C PRO A 114 7.02 9.85 8.03
N ILE A 115 7.10 8.69 7.35
CA ILE A 115 7.00 8.61 5.89
C ILE A 115 5.60 9.02 5.42
N TYR A 116 4.56 8.56 6.11
CA TYR A 116 3.17 8.90 5.79
C TYR A 116 2.93 10.41 5.91
N TYR A 117 3.30 11.03 7.03
CA TYR A 117 3.10 12.47 7.22
C TYR A 117 3.96 13.31 6.28
N ALA A 118 5.17 12.84 5.93
CA ALA A 118 5.99 13.51 4.90
C ALA A 118 5.33 13.45 3.51
N PHE A 119 4.68 12.34 3.18
CA PHE A 119 3.90 12.20 1.95
C PHE A 119 2.65 13.08 1.97
N GLU A 120 1.85 13.01 3.03
CA GLU A 120 0.65 13.84 3.22
C GLU A 120 0.97 15.33 3.07
N TYR A 121 2.02 15.81 3.75
CA TYR A 121 2.42 17.21 3.70
C TYR A 121 2.82 17.71 2.31
N LYS A 122 3.45 16.86 1.48
CA LYS A 122 3.99 17.25 0.17
C LYS A 122 3.03 17.03 -1.00
N VAL A 123 2.09 16.11 -0.85
CA VAL A 123 1.31 15.57 -1.97
C VAL A 123 -0.20 15.80 -1.80
N LEU A 124 -0.70 15.85 -0.56
CA LEU A 124 -2.14 15.95 -0.28
C LEU A 124 -2.61 17.34 0.15
N LYS A 125 -1.66 18.25 0.41
CA LYS A 125 -1.89 19.69 0.59
C LYS A 125 -1.37 20.45 -0.61
#